data_AF-A0A165KSF6-F1
#
_entry.id   AF-A0A165KSF6-F1
#
_cell.length_a   1.000
_cell.length_b   1.000
_cell.length_c   1.000
_cell.angle_alpha   90.00
_cell.angle_beta   90.00
_cell.angle_gamma   90.00
#
_symmetry.space_group_name_H-M   'P 1'
#
loop_
_entity.id
_entity.type
_entity.pdbx_description
1 polymer ?
#
loop_
_entity_poly.entity_id
_entity_poly.type
_entity_poly.pdbx_seq_one_letter_code
_entity_poly.pdbx_strand_id
1 'polypeptide(L)'
;MYEYVKAIPQKPLPDPTKFIRREGEPERHAVKRKNADIQAEYNAMTGVALYMLLMSFSQNGVNKLCNYYEHLQMRDPDGESEVSEGFDEALTYFEDHFNKCHDRAALVKTWLPAQYTGPPTFLDQLIYDRALSLSKIAARKELTNEMSSPDECEKLYEEALWCLYALQDDLLQKDNPYIEEDRETISTWIKRTKLRLVRCRVRMGMNERDRLRDANADVNLSDVPRDPPPWEVPVLEQRPPSSQR
;
A
#
# COMPACT_ATOMS: atom_id res chain seq x y z
N MET A 1 -7.97 -9.61 2.21
CA MET A 1 -9.35 -9.44 1.66
C MET A 1 -9.83 -10.66 0.89
N TYR A 2 -9.16 -11.10 -0.18
CA TYR A 2 -9.61 -12.26 -0.97
C TYR A 2 -9.80 -13.55 -0.17
N GLU A 3 -8.82 -13.96 0.66
CA GLU A 3 -8.97 -15.19 1.47
C GLU A 3 -10.15 -15.09 2.45
N TYR A 4 -10.43 -13.90 2.99
CA TYR A 4 -11.59 -13.68 3.85
C TYR A 4 -12.91 -13.91 3.09
N VAL A 5 -13.04 -13.32 1.89
CA VAL A 5 -14.24 -13.47 1.05
C VAL A 5 -14.36 -14.91 0.53
N LYS A 6 -13.24 -15.54 0.16
CA LYS A 6 -13.17 -16.93 -0.29
C LYS A 6 -13.59 -17.91 0.80
N ALA A 7 -13.26 -17.64 2.07
CA ALA A 7 -13.63 -18.47 3.21
C ALA A 7 -15.14 -18.46 3.51
N ILE A 8 -15.91 -17.53 2.91
CA ILE A 8 -17.37 -17.52 3.05
C ILE A 8 -17.95 -18.73 2.30
N PRO A 9 -18.68 -19.63 2.99
CA PRO A 9 -19.08 -20.90 2.42
C PRO A 9 -20.19 -20.75 1.37
N GLN A 10 -21.07 -19.76 1.52
CA GLN A 10 -22.18 -19.53 0.60
C GLN A 10 -21.77 -18.59 -0.53
N LYS A 11 -21.89 -19.06 -1.78
CA LYS A 11 -21.66 -18.30 -3.01
C LYS A 11 -22.77 -18.62 -4.02
N PRO A 12 -23.33 -17.63 -4.75
CA PRO A 12 -23.09 -16.19 -4.61
C PRO A 12 -23.49 -15.68 -3.21
N LEU A 13 -22.94 -14.53 -2.82
CA LEU A 13 -23.19 -13.92 -1.53
C LEU A 13 -24.69 -13.56 -1.41
N PRO A 14 -25.30 -13.72 -0.22
CA PRO A 14 -26.67 -13.28 0.02
C PRO A 14 -26.82 -11.79 -0.24
N ASP A 15 -27.89 -11.39 -0.92
CA ASP A 15 -28.26 -9.99 -1.13
C ASP A 15 -28.76 -9.39 0.20
N PRO A 16 -28.05 -8.43 0.81
CA PRO A 16 -28.42 -7.89 2.11
C PRO A 16 -29.74 -7.12 2.11
N THR A 17 -30.18 -6.63 0.92
CA THR A 17 -31.45 -5.90 0.77
C THR A 17 -32.65 -6.83 0.81
N LYS A 18 -32.46 -8.12 0.48
CA LYS A 18 -33.48 -9.17 0.52
C LYS A 18 -33.42 -10.00 1.79
N PHE A 19 -32.81 -9.47 2.85
CA PHE A 19 -32.66 -10.17 4.11
C PHE A 19 -34.03 -10.48 4.75
N ILE A 20 -34.28 -11.75 5.02
CA ILE A 20 -35.45 -12.22 5.75
C ILE A 20 -35.00 -12.95 7.02
N ARG A 21 -35.65 -12.63 8.15
CA ARG A 21 -35.45 -13.31 9.44
C ARG A 21 -36.03 -14.73 9.35
N ARG A 22 -35.28 -15.74 9.82
CA ARG A 22 -35.76 -17.13 9.80
C ARG A 22 -36.79 -17.35 10.91
N GLU A 23 -37.74 -18.25 10.67
CA GLU A 23 -38.73 -18.63 11.66
C GLU A 23 -38.04 -19.18 12.92
N GLY A 24 -38.42 -18.68 14.10
CA GLY A 24 -37.80 -19.04 15.38
C GLY A 24 -36.40 -18.46 15.66
N GLU A 25 -35.79 -17.70 14.75
CA GLU A 25 -34.48 -17.09 14.95
C GLU A 25 -34.57 -15.94 15.96
N PRO A 26 -33.72 -15.86 17.01
CA PRO A 26 -33.67 -14.69 17.90
C PRO A 26 -33.26 -13.41 17.17
N GLU A 27 -33.85 -12.27 17.53
CA GLU A 27 -33.59 -10.98 16.87
C GLU A 27 -32.09 -10.62 16.82
N ARG A 28 -31.37 -10.85 17.93
CA ARG A 28 -29.91 -10.61 18.01
C ARG A 28 -29.13 -11.42 16.97
N HIS A 29 -29.55 -12.66 16.70
CA HIS A 29 -28.91 -13.53 15.71
C HIS A 29 -29.24 -13.09 14.29
N ALA A 30 -30.49 -12.68 14.04
CA ALA A 30 -30.91 -12.12 12.75
C ALA A 30 -30.11 -10.86 12.40
N VAL A 31 -29.96 -9.92 13.34
CA VAL A 31 -29.13 -8.71 13.15
C VAL A 31 -27.67 -9.07 12.88
N LYS A 32 -27.10 -10.00 13.65
CA LYS A 32 -25.71 -10.45 13.44
C LYS A 32 -25.50 -11.05 12.06
N ARG A 33 -26.44 -11.87 11.58
CA ARG A 33 -26.40 -12.48 10.25
C ARG A 33 -26.50 -11.43 9.15
N LYS A 34 -27.46 -10.49 9.27
CA LYS A 34 -27.59 -9.37 8.34
C LYS A 34 -26.31 -8.55 8.24
N ASN A 35 -25.68 -8.22 9.38
CA ASN A 35 -24.41 -7.48 9.39
C ASN A 35 -23.27 -8.27 8.74
N ALA A 36 -23.23 -9.60 8.93
CA ALA A 36 -22.24 -10.45 8.27
C ALA A 36 -22.43 -10.47 6.76
N ASP A 37 -23.68 -10.53 6.27
CA ASP A 37 -24.00 -10.48 4.84
C ASP A 37 -23.56 -9.13 4.23
N ILE A 38 -23.84 -8.01 4.90
CA ILE A 38 -23.39 -6.66 4.49
C ILE A 38 -21.86 -6.58 4.45
N GLN A 39 -21.18 -7.08 5.49
CA GLN A 39 -19.73 -7.03 5.58
C GLN A 39 -19.06 -7.92 4.53
N ALA A 40 -19.66 -9.07 4.21
CA ALA A 40 -19.21 -9.94 3.14
C ALA A 40 -19.25 -9.26 1.78
N GLU A 41 -20.38 -8.62 1.45
CA GLU A 41 -20.56 -7.86 0.21
C GLU A 41 -19.55 -6.70 0.13
N TYR A 42 -19.43 -5.90 1.18
CA TYR A 42 -18.46 -4.80 1.25
C TYR A 42 -17.01 -5.27 1.06
N ASN A 43 -16.62 -6.37 1.70
CA ASN A 43 -15.28 -6.94 1.58
C ASN A 43 -15.00 -7.51 0.19
N ALA A 44 -16.01 -8.10 -0.46
CA ALA A 44 -15.93 -8.57 -1.83
C ALA A 44 -15.74 -7.41 -2.81
N MET A 45 -16.53 -6.34 -2.67
CA MET A 45 -16.40 -5.11 -3.47
C MET A 45 -15.04 -4.46 -3.30
N THR A 46 -14.61 -4.27 -2.05
CA THR A 46 -13.28 -3.75 -1.73
C THR A 46 -12.18 -4.61 -2.34
N GLY A 47 -12.34 -5.94 -2.29
CA GLY A 47 -11.41 -6.88 -2.92
C GLY A 47 -11.32 -6.70 -4.43
N VAL A 48 -12.45 -6.55 -5.12
CA VAL A 48 -12.49 -6.28 -6.57
C VAL A 48 -11.82 -4.95 -6.90
N ALA A 49 -12.13 -3.89 -6.15
CA ALA A 49 -11.54 -2.57 -6.36
C ALA A 49 -10.01 -2.59 -6.17
N LEU A 50 -9.52 -3.27 -5.13
CA LEU A 50 -8.08 -3.49 -4.89
C LEU A 50 -7.42 -4.26 -6.04
N TYR A 51 -8.07 -5.30 -6.58
CA TYR A 51 -7.52 -6.02 -7.73
C TYR A 51 -7.47 -5.18 -9.00
N MET A 52 -8.50 -4.36 -9.24
CA MET A 52 -8.48 -3.43 -10.37
C MET A 52 -7.39 -2.37 -10.23
N LEU A 53 -7.15 -1.85 -9.02
CA LEU A 53 -6.01 -0.97 -8.75
C LEU A 53 -4.68 -1.64 -9.06
N LEU A 54 -4.47 -2.88 -8.57
CA LEU A 54 -3.25 -3.63 -8.83
C LEU A 54 -3.06 -3.93 -10.33
N MET A 55 -4.14 -4.21 -11.06
CA MET A 55 -4.10 -4.33 -12.51
C MET A 55 -3.65 -3.03 -13.17
N SER A 56 -4.19 -1.88 -12.77
CA SER A 56 -3.77 -0.57 -13.29
C SER A 56 -2.28 -0.29 -13.00
N PHE A 57 -1.81 -0.66 -11.80
CA PHE A 57 -0.40 -0.57 -11.44
C PHE A 57 0.48 -1.46 -12.33
N SER A 58 0.12 -2.73 -12.49
CA SER A 58 0.84 -3.66 -13.38
C SER A 58 0.86 -3.16 -14.82
N GLN A 59 -0.27 -2.65 -15.34
CA GLN A 59 -0.35 -2.09 -16.68
C GLN A 59 0.58 -0.88 -16.85
N ASN A 60 0.66 0.00 -15.84
CA ASN A 60 1.60 1.13 -15.86
C ASN A 60 3.06 0.64 -15.89
N GLY A 61 3.38 -0.41 -15.12
CA GLY A 61 4.67 -1.08 -15.14
C GLY A 61 5.04 -1.59 -16.54
N VAL A 62 4.14 -2.36 -17.17
CA VAL A 62 4.31 -2.86 -18.55
C VAL A 62 4.50 -1.70 -19.53
N ASN A 63 3.64 -0.67 -19.47
CA ASN A 63 3.73 0.48 -20.36
C ASN A 63 5.10 1.18 -20.25
N LYS A 64 5.63 1.35 -19.04
CA LYS A 64 6.97 1.93 -18.83
C LYS A 64 8.08 1.08 -19.42
N LEU A 65 8.00 -0.25 -19.28
CA LEU A 65 8.98 -1.18 -19.86
C LEU A 65 8.92 -1.17 -21.38
N CYS A 66 7.73 -1.21 -21.98
CA CYS A 66 7.54 -1.10 -23.42
C CYS A 66 8.10 0.22 -23.97
N ASN A 67 7.76 1.34 -23.34
CA ASN A 67 8.29 2.65 -23.75
C ASN A 67 9.83 2.70 -23.69
N TYR A 68 10.42 2.14 -22.63
CA TYR A 68 11.87 2.07 -22.51
C TYR A 68 12.49 1.25 -23.66
N TYR A 69 11.91 0.08 -23.94
CA TYR A 69 12.38 -0.80 -25.01
C TYR A 69 12.24 -0.17 -26.39
N GLU A 70 11.11 0.48 -26.68
CA GLU A 70 10.91 1.24 -27.92
C GLU A 70 11.95 2.35 -28.08
N HIS A 71 12.24 3.10 -27.00
CA HIS A 71 13.29 4.13 -27.02
C HIS A 71 14.69 3.57 -27.22
N LEU A 72 14.98 2.38 -26.69
CA LEU A 72 16.24 1.68 -26.92
C LEU A 72 16.40 1.33 -28.40
N GLN A 73 15.38 0.72 -29.00
CA GLN A 73 15.38 0.35 -30.43
C GLN A 73 15.51 1.57 -31.36
N MET A 74 14.89 2.69 -31.01
CA MET A 74 15.04 3.93 -31.80
C MET A 74 16.46 4.53 -31.69
N ARG A 75 17.13 4.37 -30.54
CA ARG A 75 18.45 4.93 -30.28
C ARG A 75 19.58 4.09 -30.88
N ASP A 76 19.37 2.78 -30.99
CA ASP A 76 20.34 1.84 -31.52
C ASP A 76 19.68 0.88 -32.54
N PRO A 77 19.54 1.32 -33.80
CA PRO A 77 18.91 0.53 -34.85
C PRO A 77 19.71 -0.72 -35.24
N ASP A 78 21.02 -0.71 -34.95
CA ASP A 78 21.94 -1.81 -35.26
C ASP A 78 21.84 -2.95 -34.23
N GLY A 79 21.17 -2.70 -33.09
CA GLY A 79 20.78 -3.74 -32.13
C GLY A 79 21.91 -4.23 -31.23
N GLU A 80 22.96 -3.43 -31.03
CA GLU A 80 24.10 -3.76 -30.17
C GLU A 80 23.78 -3.54 -28.67
N SER A 81 22.77 -2.72 -28.36
CA SER A 81 22.33 -2.42 -27.01
C SER A 81 21.37 -3.49 -26.49
N GLU A 82 21.80 -4.22 -25.48
CA GLU A 82 20.97 -5.19 -24.77
C GLU A 82 20.22 -4.53 -23.59
N VAL A 83 19.03 -5.05 -23.27
CA VAL A 83 18.31 -4.68 -22.05
C VAL A 83 19.03 -5.23 -20.82
N SER A 84 18.75 -4.65 -19.64
CA SER A 84 19.31 -5.17 -18.40
C SER A 84 18.79 -6.58 -18.09
N GLU A 85 19.59 -7.37 -17.36
CA GLU A 85 19.27 -8.75 -16.96
C GLU A 85 17.91 -8.89 -16.26
N GLY A 86 17.48 -7.85 -15.51
CA GLY A 86 16.20 -7.85 -14.80
C GLY A 86 14.99 -7.38 -15.62
N PHE A 87 15.16 -7.02 -16.91
CA PHE A 87 14.07 -6.48 -17.73
C PHE A 87 12.98 -7.52 -17.98
N ASP A 88 13.36 -8.70 -18.44
CA ASP A 88 12.42 -9.79 -18.75
C ASP A 88 11.74 -10.33 -17.48
N GLU A 89 12.48 -10.38 -16.38
CA GLU A 89 11.94 -10.73 -15.06
C GLU A 89 10.88 -9.73 -14.60
N ALA A 90 11.15 -8.43 -14.75
CA ALA A 90 10.21 -7.38 -14.40
C ALA A 90 8.95 -7.42 -15.29
N LEU A 91 9.12 -7.64 -16.60
CA LEU A 91 8.00 -7.76 -17.53
C LEU A 91 7.10 -8.95 -17.16
N THR A 92 7.70 -10.13 -16.99
CA THR A 92 6.99 -11.35 -16.57
C THR A 92 6.28 -11.14 -15.24
N TYR A 93 6.94 -10.50 -14.28
CA TYR A 93 6.35 -10.17 -12.98
C TYR A 93 5.07 -9.34 -13.14
N PHE A 94 5.10 -8.27 -13.93
CA PHE A 94 3.93 -7.41 -14.09
C PHE A 94 2.78 -8.12 -14.83
N GLU A 95 3.09 -8.89 -15.87
CA GLU A 95 2.10 -9.69 -16.62
C GLU A 95 1.42 -10.74 -15.74
N ASP A 96 2.21 -11.53 -15.00
CA ASP A 96 1.69 -12.54 -14.08
C ASP A 96 0.81 -11.91 -12.99
N HIS A 97 1.24 -10.76 -12.45
CA HIS A 97 0.46 -10.05 -11.44
C HIS A 97 -0.84 -9.49 -12.01
N PHE A 98 -0.82 -8.97 -13.24
CA PHE A 98 -2.02 -8.49 -13.92
C PHE A 98 -3.02 -9.63 -14.10
N ASN A 99 -2.58 -10.74 -14.69
CA ASN A 99 -3.42 -11.91 -14.98
C ASN A 99 -4.02 -12.51 -13.70
N LYS A 100 -3.19 -12.68 -12.65
CA LYS A 100 -3.64 -13.16 -11.34
C LYS A 100 -4.68 -12.24 -10.70
N CYS A 101 -4.51 -10.93 -10.80
CA CYS A 101 -5.48 -9.96 -10.27
C CYS A 101 -6.77 -9.96 -11.09
N HIS A 102 -6.67 -10.03 -12.42
CA HIS A 102 -7.79 -10.16 -13.33
C HIS A 102 -8.66 -11.37 -13.00
N ASP A 103 -8.05 -12.56 -12.90
CA ASP A 103 -8.78 -13.81 -12.63
C ASP A 103 -9.48 -13.77 -11.28
N ARG A 104 -8.81 -13.22 -10.26
CA ARG A 104 -9.39 -13.06 -8.93
C ARG A 104 -10.52 -12.04 -8.91
N ALA A 105 -10.38 -10.92 -9.60
CA ALA A 105 -11.43 -9.92 -9.73
C ALA A 105 -12.65 -10.49 -10.47
N ALA A 106 -12.43 -11.20 -11.58
CA ALA A 106 -13.47 -11.85 -12.36
C ALA A 106 -14.22 -12.88 -11.50
N LEU A 107 -13.50 -13.72 -10.74
CA LEU A 107 -14.09 -14.70 -9.84
C LEU A 107 -14.92 -14.04 -8.73
N VAL A 108 -14.36 -13.05 -8.02
CA VAL A 108 -15.09 -12.37 -6.93
C VAL A 108 -16.32 -11.63 -7.46
N LYS A 109 -16.27 -11.07 -8.67
CA LYS A 109 -17.45 -10.48 -9.33
C LYS A 109 -18.60 -11.48 -9.50
N THR A 110 -18.31 -12.76 -9.76
CA THR A 110 -19.36 -13.80 -9.82
C THR A 110 -20.02 -14.09 -8.47
N TRP A 111 -19.37 -13.70 -7.36
CA TRP A 111 -19.90 -13.90 -6.01
C TRP A 111 -20.75 -12.72 -5.54
N LEU A 112 -20.63 -11.55 -6.17
CA LEU A 112 -21.42 -10.38 -5.82
C LEU A 112 -22.87 -10.53 -6.30
N PRO A 113 -23.86 -10.02 -5.56
CA PRO A 113 -25.20 -9.88 -6.09
C PRO A 113 -25.17 -8.91 -7.29
N ALA A 114 -25.92 -9.24 -8.35
CA ALA A 114 -25.86 -8.54 -9.65
C ALA A 114 -26.25 -7.05 -9.60
N GLN A 115 -26.69 -6.53 -8.45
CA GLN A 115 -27.09 -5.15 -8.22
C GLN A 115 -26.47 -4.63 -6.93
N TYR A 116 -25.16 -4.37 -6.94
CA TYR A 116 -24.57 -3.60 -5.84
C TYR A 116 -25.04 -2.15 -5.94
N THR A 117 -25.84 -1.71 -4.98
CA THR A 117 -26.30 -0.31 -4.85
C THR A 117 -25.66 0.39 -3.65
N GLY A 118 -24.60 -0.18 -3.08
CA GLY A 118 -23.94 0.38 -1.92
C GLY A 118 -23.06 1.60 -2.25
N PRO A 119 -22.56 2.30 -1.21
CA PRO A 119 -21.76 3.50 -1.39
C PRO A 119 -20.47 3.21 -2.19
N PRO A 120 -19.96 4.19 -2.95
CA PRO A 120 -18.70 4.05 -3.66
C PRO A 120 -17.59 3.65 -2.67
N THR A 121 -16.76 2.70 -3.07
CA THR A 121 -15.61 2.29 -2.27
C THR A 121 -14.55 3.39 -2.33
N PHE A 122 -14.35 4.12 -1.24
CA PHE A 122 -13.26 5.09 -1.06
C PHE A 122 -11.94 4.34 -0.82
N LEU A 123 -11.36 3.86 -1.91
CA LEU A 123 -10.18 3.00 -1.87
C LEU A 123 -8.93 3.74 -1.38
N ASP A 124 -8.81 5.01 -1.74
CA ASP A 124 -7.84 5.98 -1.22
C ASP A 124 -7.87 6.07 0.31
N GLN A 125 -9.05 6.33 0.89
CA GLN A 125 -9.23 6.40 2.34
C GLN A 125 -8.85 5.06 3.01
N LEU A 126 -9.23 3.93 2.42
CA LEU A 126 -8.92 2.61 2.96
C LEU A 126 -7.41 2.32 2.98
N ILE A 127 -6.70 2.69 1.92
CA ILE A 127 -5.24 2.54 1.85
C ILE A 127 -4.56 3.49 2.83
N TYR A 128 -5.06 4.71 2.97
CA TYR A 128 -4.57 5.69 3.94
C TYR A 128 -4.73 5.18 5.38
N ASP A 129 -5.93 4.74 5.76
CA ASP A 129 -6.20 4.18 7.08
C ASP A 129 -5.36 2.94 7.37
N ARG A 130 -5.15 2.09 6.36
CA ARG A 130 -4.26 0.93 6.47
C ARG A 130 -2.82 1.34 6.73
N ALA A 131 -2.30 2.34 6.00
CA ALA A 131 -0.95 2.85 6.19
C ALA A 131 -0.74 3.39 7.61
N LEU A 132 -1.68 4.20 8.10
CA LEU A 132 -1.61 4.75 9.45
C LEU A 132 -1.72 3.66 10.52
N SER A 133 -2.59 2.66 10.30
CA SER A 133 -2.74 1.52 11.20
C SER A 133 -1.45 0.71 11.32
N LEU A 134 -0.80 0.41 10.19
CA LEU A 134 0.51 -0.27 10.14
C LEU A 134 1.58 0.51 10.91
N SER A 135 1.72 1.81 10.62
CA SER A 135 2.67 2.68 11.30
C SER A 135 2.41 2.78 12.82
N LYS A 136 1.14 2.79 13.23
CA LYS A 136 0.74 2.77 14.64
C LYS A 136 1.08 1.45 15.32
N ILE A 137 0.85 0.31 14.66
CA ILE A 137 1.17 -1.02 15.18
C ILE A 137 2.69 -1.15 15.35
N ALA A 138 3.48 -0.73 14.36
CA ALA A 138 4.94 -0.73 14.43
C ALA A 138 5.44 0.09 15.63
N ALA A 139 4.95 1.33 15.76
CA ALA A 139 5.36 2.21 16.86
C ALA A 139 4.97 1.65 18.23
N ARG A 140 3.78 1.06 18.36
CA ARG A 140 3.38 0.40 19.60
C ARG A 140 4.32 -0.75 19.93
N LYS A 141 4.66 -1.59 18.96
CA LYS A 141 5.56 -2.74 19.14
C LYS A 141 6.99 -2.31 19.50
N GLU A 142 7.48 -1.19 18.95
CA GLU A 142 8.76 -0.61 19.37
C GLU A 142 8.74 -0.15 20.84
N LEU A 143 7.63 0.42 21.30
CA LEU A 143 7.48 0.92 22.68
C LEU A 143 7.27 -0.20 23.71
N THR A 144 6.56 -1.27 23.34
CA THR A 144 6.25 -2.39 24.25
C THR A 144 7.24 -3.56 24.13
N ASN A 145 8.14 -3.52 23.14
CA ASN A 145 9.02 -4.63 22.74
C ASN A 145 8.25 -5.95 22.43
N GLU A 146 6.98 -5.86 22.01
CA GLU A 146 6.12 -7.01 21.65
C GLU A 146 6.35 -7.47 20.19
N MET A 147 7.61 -7.60 19.78
CA MET A 147 7.99 -8.03 18.43
C MET A 147 8.14 -9.55 18.36
N SER A 148 7.55 -10.18 17.34
CA SER A 148 7.69 -11.61 17.06
C SER A 148 8.97 -11.94 16.29
N SER A 149 9.52 -10.98 15.54
CA SER A 149 10.78 -11.08 14.83
C SER A 149 11.55 -9.75 14.90
N PRO A 150 12.89 -9.75 14.81
CA PRO A 150 13.70 -8.54 14.94
C PRO A 150 13.43 -7.50 13.85
N ASP A 151 12.91 -7.92 12.71
CA ASP A 151 12.60 -7.11 11.53
C ASP A 151 11.08 -6.79 11.40
N GLU A 152 10.26 -7.16 12.38
CA GLU A 152 8.79 -7.00 12.28
C GLU A 152 8.39 -5.52 12.15
N CYS A 153 8.94 -4.65 13.01
CA CYS A 153 8.63 -3.22 12.96
C CYS A 153 9.14 -2.56 11.68
N GLU A 154 10.31 -2.97 11.19
CA GLU A 154 10.86 -2.51 9.91
C GLU A 154 9.89 -2.82 8.77
N LYS A 155 9.46 -4.08 8.64
CA LYS A 155 8.50 -4.52 7.63
C LYS A 155 7.18 -3.77 7.70
N LEU A 156 6.66 -3.52 8.90
CA LEU A 156 5.41 -2.77 9.08
C LEU A 156 5.53 -1.32 8.61
N TYR A 157 6.66 -0.65 8.88
CA TYR A 157 6.91 0.70 8.37
C TYR A 157 7.13 0.72 6.86
N GLU A 158 7.83 -0.27 6.30
CA GLU A 158 8.01 -0.40 4.85
C GLU A 158 6.67 -0.62 4.14
N GLU A 159 5.81 -1.53 4.64
CA GLU A 159 4.46 -1.73 4.10
C GLU A 159 3.62 -0.44 4.19
N ALA A 160 3.70 0.29 5.31
CA ALA A 160 3.03 1.58 5.46
C ALA A 160 3.52 2.60 4.41
N LEU A 161 4.83 2.66 4.15
CA LEU A 161 5.40 3.55 3.13
C LEU A 161 4.92 3.19 1.72
N TRP A 162 4.87 1.90 1.38
CA TRP A 162 4.36 1.46 0.09
C TRP A 162 2.90 1.87 -0.12
N CYS A 163 2.06 1.76 0.90
CA CYS A 163 0.69 2.28 0.85
C CYS A 163 0.64 3.80 0.62
N LEU A 164 1.48 4.57 1.31
CA LEU A 164 1.51 6.03 1.14
C LEU A 164 2.05 6.45 -0.24
N TYR A 165 3.05 5.76 -0.79
CA TYR A 165 3.52 6.01 -2.15
C TYR A 165 2.47 5.69 -3.21
N ALA A 166 1.69 4.63 -3.02
CA ALA A 166 0.58 4.31 -3.92
C ALA A 166 -0.48 5.43 -3.96
N LEU A 167 -0.70 6.11 -2.84
CA LEU A 167 -1.60 7.29 -2.78
C LEU A 167 -0.99 8.55 -3.41
N GLN A 168 0.34 8.65 -3.44
CA GLN A 168 1.06 9.78 -4.02
C GLN A 168 1.20 9.71 -5.55
N ASP A 169 1.13 8.51 -6.14
CA ASP A 169 1.25 8.28 -7.60
C ASP A 169 -0.05 8.57 -8.36
N ASP A 170 -1.03 9.23 -7.72
CA ASP A 170 -2.33 9.66 -8.25
C ASP A 170 -3.17 8.57 -8.95
N LEU A 171 -2.80 7.29 -8.82
CA LEU A 171 -3.49 6.13 -9.40
C LEU A 171 -4.97 6.03 -9.00
N LEU A 172 -5.34 6.68 -7.89
CA LEU A 172 -6.66 6.64 -7.27
C LEU A 172 -7.38 8.00 -7.25
N GLN A 173 -6.74 9.08 -7.70
CA GLN A 173 -7.22 10.45 -7.47
C GLN A 173 -7.83 11.12 -8.70
N LYS A 174 -8.23 10.33 -9.71
CA LYS A 174 -8.89 10.87 -10.90
C LYS A 174 -10.19 11.57 -10.48
N ASP A 175 -10.31 12.86 -10.82
CA ASP A 175 -11.43 13.75 -10.50
C ASP A 175 -11.52 14.21 -9.02
N ASN A 176 -10.43 14.12 -8.22
CA ASN A 176 -10.37 14.67 -6.86
C ASN A 176 -10.09 16.21 -6.88
N PRO A 177 -11.01 17.06 -6.38
CA PRO A 177 -10.78 18.51 -6.31
C PRO A 177 -9.78 18.93 -5.23
N TYR A 178 -9.45 18.05 -4.27
CA TYR A 178 -8.53 18.31 -3.14
C TYR A 178 -7.18 17.57 -3.28
N ILE A 179 -6.82 17.18 -4.50
CA ILE A 179 -5.63 16.36 -4.79
C ILE A 179 -4.34 16.97 -4.23
N GLU A 180 -4.19 18.29 -4.26
CA GLU A 180 -2.98 18.95 -3.77
C GLU A 180 -2.90 18.96 -2.23
N GLU A 181 -4.01 19.25 -1.53
CA GLU A 181 -4.05 19.18 -0.07
C GLU A 181 -3.83 17.75 0.44
N ASP A 182 -4.42 16.77 -0.25
CA ASP A 182 -4.22 15.36 0.06
C ASP A 182 -2.75 14.97 -0.17
N ARG A 183 -2.14 15.43 -1.26
CA ARG A 183 -0.74 15.18 -1.59
C ARG A 183 0.22 15.77 -0.55
N GLU A 184 -0.04 16.98 -0.06
CA GLU A 184 0.75 17.60 1.01
C GLU A 184 0.64 16.79 2.32
N THR A 185 -0.59 16.37 2.64
CA THR A 185 -0.87 15.54 3.81
C THR A 185 -0.15 14.19 3.72
N ILE A 186 -0.26 13.50 2.59
CA ILE A 186 0.41 12.23 2.32
C ILE A 186 1.93 12.40 2.39
N SER A 187 2.49 13.46 1.78
CA SER A 187 3.93 13.77 1.83
C SER A 187 4.44 13.92 3.26
N THR A 188 3.67 14.61 4.11
CA THR A 188 3.98 14.75 5.54
C THR A 188 4.03 13.39 6.24
N TRP A 189 3.08 12.50 5.95
CA TRP A 189 3.06 11.15 6.51
C TRP A 189 4.19 10.27 6.00
N ILE A 190 4.58 10.41 4.73
CA ILE A 190 5.76 9.75 4.16
C ILE A 190 7.01 10.19 4.93
N LYS A 191 7.23 11.51 5.11
CA LYS A 191 8.39 12.03 5.85
C LYS A 191 8.43 11.50 7.29
N ARG A 192 7.30 11.54 8.00
CA ARG A 192 7.17 11.00 9.38
C ARG A 192 7.49 9.50 9.45
N THR A 193 6.97 8.72 8.51
CA THR A 193 7.13 7.26 8.51
C THR A 193 8.57 6.88 8.14
N LYS A 194 9.21 7.61 7.22
CA LYS A 194 10.64 7.46 6.92
C LYS A 194 11.54 7.74 8.12
N LEU A 195 11.30 8.83 8.85
CA LEU A 195 12.08 9.17 10.06
C LEU A 195 12.01 8.03 11.08
N ARG A 196 10.81 7.47 11.31
CA ARG A 196 10.63 6.31 12.18
C ARG A 196 11.34 5.07 11.67
N LEU A 197 11.23 4.75 10.39
CA LEU A 197 11.93 3.60 9.79
C LEU A 197 13.45 3.70 9.94
N VAL A 198 14.04 4.87 9.67
CA VAL A 198 15.49 5.09 9.83
C VAL A 198 15.91 4.85 11.29
N ARG A 199 15.15 5.37 12.26
CA ARG A 199 15.44 5.16 13.68
C ARG A 199 15.20 3.73 14.12
N CYS A 200 14.19 3.06 13.57
CA CYS A 200 13.91 1.65 13.78
C CYS A 200 15.10 0.78 13.36
N ARG A 201 15.66 1.02 12.17
CA ARG A 201 16.87 0.32 11.69
C ARG A 201 18.08 0.53 12.60
N VAL A 202 18.27 1.74 13.14
CA VAL A 202 19.33 2.01 14.13
C VAL A 202 19.10 1.20 15.42
N ARG A 203 17.85 1.09 15.88
CA ARG A 203 17.46 0.31 17.08
C ARG A 203 17.63 -1.20 16.94
N MET A 204 17.60 -1.73 15.72
CA MET A 204 17.87 -3.15 15.47
C MET A 204 19.30 -3.54 15.87
N GLY A 205 20.25 -2.60 15.82
CA GLY A 205 21.63 -2.78 16.30
C GLY A 205 21.83 -2.57 17.81
N MET A 206 20.79 -2.18 18.55
CA MET A 206 20.87 -1.88 19.99
C MET A 206 20.45 -3.07 20.85
N ASN A 207 20.97 -3.14 22.08
CA ASN A 207 20.45 -4.02 23.10
C ASN A 207 19.02 -3.60 23.52
N GLU A 208 18.28 -4.51 24.14
CA GLU A 208 16.86 -4.30 24.49
C GLU A 208 16.63 -3.07 25.40
N ARG A 209 17.50 -2.87 26.40
CA ARG A 209 17.36 -1.78 27.36
C ARG A 209 17.58 -0.41 26.71
N ASP A 210 18.60 -0.30 25.88
CA ASP A 210 18.94 0.93 25.16
C ASP A 210 17.91 1.22 24.07
N ARG A 211 17.41 0.18 23.39
CA ARG A 211 16.31 0.29 22.42
C ARG A 211 15.06 0.88 23.05
N LEU A 212 14.61 0.34 24.19
CA LEU A 212 13.43 0.84 24.89
C LEU A 212 13.63 2.26 25.40
N ARG A 213 14.82 2.58 25.91
CA ARG A 213 15.16 3.94 26.34
C ARG A 213 15.11 4.92 25.17
N ASP A 214 15.68 4.55 24.03
CA ASP A 214 15.68 5.35 22.81
C ASP A 214 14.27 5.53 22.23
N ALA A 215 13.47 4.46 22.20
CA ALA A 215 12.08 4.50 21.73
C ALA A 215 11.18 5.39 22.60
N ASN A 216 11.36 5.36 23.93
CA ASN A 216 10.61 6.24 24.83
C ASN A 216 11.07 7.71 24.79
N ALA A 217 12.35 7.94 24.47
CA ALA A 217 12.89 9.28 24.26
C ALA A 217 12.65 9.81 22.84
N ASP A 218 11.99 9.02 21.99
CA ASP A 218 11.81 9.33 20.57
C ASP A 218 10.79 10.46 20.37
N VAL A 219 11.30 11.61 19.95
CA VAL A 219 10.50 12.78 19.55
C VAL A 219 10.48 12.93 18.03
N ASN A 220 10.64 11.87 17.23
CA ASN A 220 10.66 11.91 15.75
C ASN A 220 9.50 12.71 15.09
N LEU A 221 8.40 12.98 15.80
CA LEU A 221 7.32 13.84 15.33
C LEU A 221 7.66 15.35 15.35
N SER A 222 8.66 15.80 16.13
CA SER A 222 9.18 17.18 16.10
C SER A 222 10.17 17.42 14.96
N ASP A 223 10.72 16.37 14.36
CA ASP A 223 11.79 16.44 13.34
C ASP A 223 11.26 16.51 11.90
N VAL A 224 9.94 16.57 11.71
CA VAL A 224 9.31 16.77 10.39
C VAL A 224 9.82 18.03 9.67
N PRO A 225 10.15 19.15 10.35
CA PRO A 225 10.75 20.33 9.70
C PRO A 225 12.25 20.22 9.41
N ARG A 226 12.92 19.10 9.72
CA ARG A 226 14.37 18.97 9.49
C ARG A 226 14.67 18.89 7.99
N ASP A 227 15.44 19.87 7.50
CA ASP A 227 15.95 19.95 6.14
C ASP A 227 17.49 20.20 6.16
N PRO A 228 18.30 19.43 5.42
CA PRO A 228 17.90 18.28 4.62
C PRO A 228 17.50 17.07 5.50
N PRO A 229 16.56 16.23 5.04
CA PRO A 229 16.24 14.96 5.68
C PRO A 229 17.47 14.08 5.90
N PRO A 230 17.52 13.26 6.96
CA PRO A 230 18.70 12.47 7.32
C PRO A 230 19.09 11.37 6.31
N TRP A 231 18.23 11.05 5.34
CA TRP A 231 18.50 10.11 4.24
C TRP A 231 18.96 10.80 2.94
N GLU A 232 18.98 12.12 2.88
CA GLU A 232 19.61 12.84 1.77
C GLU A 232 21.13 12.85 1.97
N VAL A 233 21.86 12.28 1.01
CA VAL A 233 23.31 12.37 0.98
C VAL A 233 23.66 13.82 0.59
N PRO A 234 24.46 14.55 1.39
CA PRO A 234 24.92 15.87 0.97
C PRO A 234 25.62 15.73 -0.37
N VAL A 235 25.09 16.38 -1.41
CA VAL A 235 25.84 16.56 -2.65
C VAL A 235 27.05 17.39 -2.25
N LEU A 236 28.23 16.74 -2.20
CA LEU A 236 29.49 17.44 -2.00
C LEU A 236 29.59 18.46 -3.12
N GLU A 237 29.32 19.74 -2.81
CA GLU A 237 29.59 20.84 -3.72
C GLU A 237 31.04 20.70 -4.18
N GLN A 238 31.21 20.40 -5.47
CA GLN A 238 32.52 20.42 -6.10
C GLN A 238 33.06 21.83 -5.93
N ARG A 239 33.98 22.01 -4.96
CA ARG A 239 34.72 23.25 -4.78
C ARG A 239 35.28 23.67 -6.15
N PRO A 240 34.94 24.85 -6.68
CA PRO A 240 35.62 25.33 -7.87
C PRO A 240 37.12 25.47 -7.56
N PRO A 241 38.00 25.15 -8.52
CA PRO A 241 39.44 25.14 -8.27
C PRO A 241 39.88 26.54 -7.82
N SER A 242 40.53 26.60 -6.67
CA SER A 242 41.11 27.82 -6.12
C SER A 242 42.09 28.39 -7.15
N SER A 243 41.69 29.48 -7.80
CA SER A 243 42.57 30.31 -8.61
C SER A 243 43.63 30.92 -7.68
N GLN A 244 44.80 30.29 -7.63
CA GLN A 244 46.01 30.89 -7.08
C GLN A 244 46.43 32.04 -8.02
N ARG A 245 46.54 33.24 -7.45
CA ARG A 245 47.40 34.32 -7.93
C ARG A 245 48.37 34.66 -6.81
#